data_AF-A0A940TBP9-F1
#
_entry.id   AF-A0A940TBP9-F1
#
_cell.length_a   1.000
_cell.length_b   1.000
_cell.length_c   1.000
_cell.angle_alpha   90.00
_cell.angle_beta   90.00
_cell.angle_gamma   90.00
#
_symmetry.space_group_name_H-M   'P 1'
#
loop_
_entity.id
_entity.type
_entity.pdbx_description
1 polymer ?
#
loop_
_entity_poly.entity_id
_entity_poly.type
_entity_poly.pdbx_seq_one_letter_code
_entity_poly.pdbx_strand_id
1 'polypeptide(L)'
;MLTPNEIREKRRNFEKGTFGYKTDEVDAFLDEIADDYEVLYNNNEESEDKIIKLVEKINEYREDEDAIKLALLSAQKESKKILAEANAKSEQMLAEASAKSEEVARQSEIECEKIINEHKERCAKLIKENTEATEKKIAAVKAEYELQSQRLADVKREVAQFKAALTQIFNKQLALVNELPDENEELVVRNAEPEVVINGDDDVPFLEEMLEEVTEEAVATEEPVIEEAVVVGETPVDEEAPAKEIAALKDETVFSEKREVKFSDLRFGKRN
;
A
#
# COMPACT_ATOMS: atom_id res chain seq x y z
N MET A 1 -87.96 -12.33 48.24
CA MET A 1 -88.88 -11.17 48.23
C MET A 1 -90.13 -11.60 47.49
N LEU A 2 -91.25 -10.88 47.68
CA LEU A 2 -92.42 -11.08 46.81
C LEU A 2 -92.06 -10.65 45.39
N THR A 3 -92.55 -11.32 44.36
CA THR A 3 -92.44 -10.85 42.97
C THR A 3 -93.59 -9.88 42.64
N PRO A 4 -93.47 -9.04 41.60
CA PRO A 4 -94.58 -8.20 41.14
C PRO A 4 -95.86 -9.01 40.88
N ASN A 5 -95.73 -10.22 40.33
CA ASN A 5 -96.84 -11.13 40.09
C ASN A 5 -97.45 -11.67 41.39
N GLU A 6 -96.63 -12.00 42.39
CA GLU A 6 -97.13 -12.44 43.71
C GLU A 6 -97.90 -11.33 44.44
N ILE A 7 -97.53 -10.06 44.25
CA ILE A 7 -98.29 -8.90 44.78
C ILE A 7 -99.66 -8.81 44.09
N ARG A 8 -99.69 -8.92 42.76
CA ARG A 8 -100.94 -8.94 41.97
C ARG A 8 -101.84 -10.14 42.31
N GLU A 9 -101.27 -11.30 42.59
CA GLU A 9 -102.02 -12.47 43.04
C GLU A 9 -102.58 -12.29 44.46
N LYS A 10 -101.81 -11.64 45.35
CA LYS A 10 -102.20 -11.44 46.75
C LYS A 10 -103.45 -10.56 46.87
N ARG A 11 -103.66 -9.62 45.94
CA ARG A 11 -104.90 -8.82 45.79
C ARG A 11 -106.17 -9.66 45.87
N ARG A 12 -106.18 -10.86 45.28
CA ARG A 12 -107.37 -11.74 45.22
C ARG A 12 -107.56 -12.63 46.45
N ASN A 13 -106.56 -12.68 47.32
CA ASN A 13 -106.42 -13.69 48.37
C ASN A 13 -106.38 -13.07 49.78
N PHE A 14 -107.01 -11.92 49.98
CA PHE A 14 -107.22 -11.33 51.30
C PHE A 14 -108.49 -11.88 51.97
N GLU A 15 -108.41 -12.19 53.25
CA GLU A 15 -109.56 -12.59 54.07
C GLU A 15 -110.48 -11.37 54.32
N LYS A 16 -111.81 -11.57 54.20
CA LYS A 16 -112.79 -10.48 54.40
C LYS A 16 -113.32 -10.51 55.84
N GLY A 17 -113.06 -9.43 56.59
CA GLY A 17 -113.58 -9.21 57.95
C GLY A 17 -114.80 -8.30 58.00
N THR A 18 -115.52 -8.27 59.13
CA THR A 18 -116.76 -7.49 59.34
C THR A 18 -116.53 -5.97 59.41
N PHE A 19 -115.31 -5.54 59.71
CA PHE A 19 -114.82 -4.17 59.60
C PHE A 19 -113.44 -4.21 58.95
N GLY A 20 -113.24 -3.51 57.83
CA GLY A 20 -111.99 -3.56 57.08
C GLY A 20 -111.81 -2.38 56.12
N TYR A 21 -110.64 -2.32 55.48
CA TYR A 21 -110.35 -1.35 54.42
C TYR A 21 -111.25 -1.57 53.21
N LYS A 22 -111.49 -0.50 52.44
CA LYS A 22 -112.23 -0.58 51.18
C LYS A 22 -111.39 -1.36 50.17
N THR A 23 -111.94 -2.45 49.68
CA THR A 23 -111.24 -3.37 48.76
C THR A 23 -110.77 -2.65 47.50
N ASP A 24 -111.58 -1.76 46.95
CA ASP A 24 -111.25 -1.09 45.67
C ASP A 24 -110.09 -0.11 45.79
N GLU A 25 -109.96 0.58 46.94
CA GLU A 25 -108.85 1.51 47.21
C GLU A 25 -107.54 0.74 47.47
N VAL A 26 -107.61 -0.38 48.21
CA VAL A 26 -106.46 -1.26 48.45
C VAL A 26 -106.01 -1.95 47.18
N ASP A 27 -106.95 -2.40 46.35
CA ASP A 27 -106.67 -3.02 45.06
C ASP A 27 -105.93 -2.08 44.11
N ALA A 28 -106.39 -0.84 43.97
CA ALA A 28 -105.75 0.17 43.13
C ALA A 28 -104.33 0.51 43.62
N PHE A 29 -104.14 0.60 44.94
CA PHE A 29 -102.82 0.84 45.53
C PHE A 29 -101.86 -0.35 45.34
N LEU A 30 -102.36 -1.59 45.43
CA LEU A 30 -101.56 -2.78 45.16
C LEU A 30 -101.20 -2.94 43.69
N ASP A 31 -102.06 -2.50 42.76
CA ASP A 31 -101.74 -2.45 41.33
C ASP A 31 -100.60 -1.44 41.08
N GLU A 32 -100.67 -0.23 41.65
CA GLU A 32 -99.61 0.80 41.55
C GLU A 32 -98.27 0.31 42.16
N ILE A 33 -98.31 -0.29 43.35
CA ILE A 33 -97.11 -0.88 43.96
C ILE A 33 -96.55 -2.01 43.09
N ALA A 34 -97.40 -2.86 42.52
CA ALA A 34 -96.93 -3.96 41.68
C ALA A 34 -96.23 -3.43 40.42
N ASP A 35 -96.76 -2.38 39.79
CA ASP A 35 -96.17 -1.74 38.61
C ASP A 35 -94.81 -1.09 38.94
N ASP A 36 -94.73 -0.29 40.01
CA ASP A 36 -93.48 0.33 40.46
C ASP A 36 -92.44 -0.73 40.87
N TYR A 37 -92.89 -1.78 41.55
CA TYR A 37 -92.02 -2.88 41.96
C TYR A 37 -91.54 -3.70 40.76
N GLU A 38 -92.34 -3.86 39.70
CA GLU A 38 -91.94 -4.49 38.44
C GLU A 38 -90.80 -3.72 37.77
N VAL A 39 -90.91 -2.39 37.70
CA VAL A 39 -89.84 -1.53 37.18
C VAL A 39 -88.56 -1.67 38.01
N LEU A 40 -88.66 -1.59 39.34
CA LEU A 40 -87.51 -1.74 40.23
C LEU A 40 -86.87 -3.14 40.14
N TYR A 41 -87.69 -4.18 40.08
CA TYR A 41 -87.23 -5.57 39.96
C TYR A 41 -86.43 -5.77 38.67
N ASN A 42 -86.98 -5.34 37.53
CA ASN A 42 -86.32 -5.46 36.23
C ASN A 42 -85.03 -4.62 36.17
N ASN A 43 -85.03 -3.40 36.72
CA ASN A 43 -83.83 -2.57 36.79
C ASN A 43 -82.74 -3.17 37.68
N ASN A 44 -83.12 -3.86 38.77
CA ASN A 44 -82.17 -4.57 39.63
C ASN A 44 -81.54 -5.75 38.88
N GLU A 45 -82.35 -6.57 38.20
CA GLU A 45 -81.85 -7.69 37.37
C GLU A 45 -80.91 -7.18 36.26
N GLU A 46 -81.28 -6.12 35.54
CA GLU A 46 -80.41 -5.53 34.52
C GLU A 46 -79.11 -4.96 35.10
N SER A 47 -79.15 -4.42 36.33
CA SER A 47 -77.97 -3.90 37.02
C SER A 47 -77.06 -5.03 37.49
N GLU A 48 -77.61 -6.11 38.02
CA GLU A 48 -76.86 -7.31 38.39
C GLU A 48 -76.16 -7.92 37.16
N ASP A 49 -76.85 -8.04 36.03
CA ASP A 49 -76.28 -8.49 34.76
C ASP A 49 -75.13 -7.60 34.27
N LYS A 50 -75.28 -6.28 34.40
CA LYS A 50 -74.22 -5.32 34.06
C LYS A 50 -73.01 -5.48 34.98
N ILE A 51 -73.23 -5.68 36.28
CA ILE A 51 -72.14 -5.92 37.24
C ILE A 51 -71.38 -7.19 36.86
N ILE A 52 -72.08 -8.28 36.54
CA ILE A 52 -71.44 -9.54 36.12
C ILE A 52 -70.57 -9.31 34.88
N LYS A 53 -71.11 -8.70 33.82
CA LYS A 53 -70.36 -8.40 32.58
C LYS A 53 -69.15 -7.49 32.81
N LEU A 54 -69.29 -6.50 33.70
CA LEU A 54 -68.17 -5.62 34.05
C LEU A 54 -67.08 -6.37 34.82
N VAL A 55 -67.45 -7.27 35.73
CA VAL A 55 -66.48 -8.11 36.46
C VAL A 55 -65.76 -9.06 35.52
N GLU A 56 -66.47 -9.72 34.59
CA GLU A 56 -65.87 -10.57 33.56
C GLU A 56 -64.84 -9.79 32.75
N LYS A 57 -65.20 -8.59 32.29
CA LYS A 57 -64.31 -7.73 31.50
C LYS A 57 -63.11 -7.21 32.27
N ILE A 58 -63.26 -6.94 33.57
CA ILE A 58 -62.14 -6.57 34.44
C ILE A 58 -61.15 -7.74 34.55
N ASN A 59 -61.64 -8.98 34.67
CA ASN A 59 -60.77 -10.15 34.75
C ASN A 59 -60.05 -10.38 33.43
N GLU A 60 -60.74 -10.28 32.30
CA GLU A 60 -60.14 -10.33 30.96
C GLU A 60 -59.01 -9.29 30.82
N TYR A 61 -59.26 -8.03 31.18
CA TYR A 61 -58.25 -6.98 31.13
C TYR A 61 -57.04 -7.22 32.05
N ARG A 62 -57.25 -7.88 33.20
CA ARG A 62 -56.13 -8.27 34.08
C ARG A 62 -55.27 -9.36 33.45
N GLU A 63 -55.90 -10.36 32.84
CA GLU A 63 -55.19 -11.43 32.13
C GLU A 63 -54.40 -10.86 30.93
N ASP A 64 -55.00 -9.95 30.17
CA ASP A 64 -54.34 -9.26 29.07
C ASP A 64 -53.16 -8.40 29.55
N GLU A 65 -53.33 -7.66 30.65
CA GLU A 65 -52.26 -6.85 31.23
C GLU A 65 -51.06 -7.72 31.62
N ASP A 66 -51.30 -8.87 32.24
CA ASP A 66 -50.25 -9.81 32.62
C ASP A 66 -49.59 -10.45 31.40
N ALA A 67 -50.36 -10.80 30.37
CA ALA A 67 -49.83 -11.29 29.10
C ALA A 67 -48.93 -10.25 28.42
N ILE A 68 -49.34 -8.98 28.40
CA ILE A 68 -48.55 -7.88 27.83
C ILE A 68 -47.27 -7.65 28.65
N LYS A 69 -47.35 -7.64 29.99
CA LYS A 69 -46.15 -7.54 30.85
C LYS A 69 -45.17 -8.66 30.57
N LEU A 70 -45.65 -9.89 30.45
CA LEU A 70 -44.81 -11.05 30.15
C LEU A 70 -44.17 -10.92 28.76
N ALA A 71 -44.94 -10.49 27.75
CA ALA A 71 -44.44 -10.25 26.41
C ALA A 71 -43.35 -9.17 26.39
N LEU A 72 -43.54 -8.07 27.13
CA LEU A 72 -42.55 -6.99 27.26
C LEU A 72 -41.27 -7.47 27.94
N LEU A 73 -41.37 -8.25 29.02
CA LEU A 73 -40.20 -8.81 29.70
C LEU A 73 -39.44 -9.79 28.79
N SER A 74 -40.16 -10.63 28.04
CA SER A 74 -39.57 -11.53 27.06
C SER A 74 -38.86 -10.77 25.95
N ALA A 75 -39.52 -9.76 25.36
CA ALA A 75 -38.93 -8.90 24.34
C ALA A 75 -37.69 -8.15 24.85
N GLN A 76 -37.72 -7.64 26.09
CA GLN A 76 -36.56 -6.99 26.70
C GLN A 76 -35.39 -7.97 26.89
N LYS A 77 -35.67 -9.20 27.34
CA LYS A 77 -34.65 -10.24 27.50
C LYS A 77 -34.04 -10.62 26.15
N GLU A 78 -34.86 -10.81 25.13
CA GLU A 78 -34.39 -11.14 23.78
C GLU A 78 -33.60 -9.98 23.17
N SER A 79 -34.05 -8.74 23.35
CA SER A 79 -33.30 -7.54 22.93
C SER A 79 -31.91 -7.48 23.56
N LYS A 80 -31.80 -7.71 24.87
CA LYS A 80 -30.50 -7.77 25.56
C LYS A 80 -29.62 -8.90 25.05
N LYS A 81 -30.21 -10.06 24.75
CA LYS A 81 -29.49 -11.20 24.18
C LYS A 81 -28.96 -10.89 22.78
N ILE A 82 -29.78 -10.31 21.91
CA ILE A 82 -29.36 -9.87 20.56
C ILE A 82 -28.22 -8.86 20.66
N LEU A 83 -28.30 -7.89 21.58
CA LEU A 83 -27.22 -6.91 21.80
C LEU A 83 -25.92 -7.59 22.25
N ALA A 84 -26.01 -8.53 23.19
CA ALA A 84 -24.84 -9.27 23.67
C ALA A 84 -24.21 -10.13 22.55
N GLU A 85 -25.03 -10.83 21.77
CA GLU A 85 -24.57 -11.64 20.64
C GLU A 85 -23.96 -10.78 19.52
N ALA A 86 -24.57 -9.64 19.21
CA ALA A 86 -24.04 -8.70 18.22
C ALA A 86 -22.68 -8.12 18.66
N ASN A 87 -22.55 -7.72 19.94
CA ASN A 87 -21.29 -7.23 20.49
C ASN A 87 -20.22 -8.31 20.48
N ALA A 88 -20.53 -9.53 20.96
CA ALA A 88 -19.59 -10.65 20.95
C ALA A 88 -19.13 -11.00 19.52
N LYS A 89 -20.05 -11.01 18.55
CA LYS A 89 -19.72 -11.26 17.15
C LYS A 89 -18.88 -10.13 16.54
N SER A 90 -19.15 -8.88 16.91
CA SER A 90 -18.34 -7.74 16.48
C SER A 90 -16.92 -7.81 17.03
N GLU A 91 -16.77 -8.10 18.32
CA GLU A 91 -15.48 -8.28 18.98
C GLU A 91 -14.70 -9.44 18.35
N GLN A 92 -15.36 -10.57 18.10
CA GLN A 92 -14.77 -11.71 17.41
C GLN A 92 -14.28 -11.32 16.01
N MET A 93 -15.10 -10.61 15.23
CA MET A 93 -14.73 -10.18 13.88
C MET A 93 -13.53 -9.23 13.90
N LEU A 94 -13.47 -8.30 14.86
CA LEU A 94 -12.33 -7.41 15.04
C LEU A 94 -11.07 -8.16 15.44
N ALA A 95 -11.17 -9.13 16.35
CA ALA A 95 -10.06 -9.97 16.76
C ALA A 95 -9.53 -10.82 15.59
N GLU A 96 -10.42 -11.46 14.82
CA GLU A 96 -10.06 -12.24 13.64
C GLU A 96 -9.42 -11.37 12.55
N ALA A 97 -9.95 -10.17 12.31
CA ALA A 97 -9.39 -9.22 11.35
C ALA A 97 -8.00 -8.76 11.78
N SER A 98 -7.79 -8.43 13.06
CA SER A 98 -6.48 -8.04 13.60
C SER A 98 -5.47 -9.18 13.47
N ALA A 99 -5.84 -10.38 13.92
CA ALA A 99 -4.98 -11.55 13.84
C ALA A 99 -4.59 -11.89 12.40
N LYS A 100 -5.54 -11.79 11.46
CA LYS A 100 -5.26 -12.01 10.03
C LYS A 100 -4.38 -10.91 9.45
N SER A 101 -4.59 -9.66 9.84
CA SER A 101 -3.75 -8.53 9.40
C SER A 101 -2.31 -8.69 9.90
N GLU A 102 -2.13 -9.04 11.17
CA GLU A 102 -0.83 -9.31 11.78
C GLU A 102 -0.14 -10.51 11.10
N GLU A 103 -0.87 -11.58 10.80
CA GLU A 103 -0.29 -12.74 10.11
C GLU A 103 0.14 -12.40 8.68
N VAL A 104 -0.64 -11.60 7.95
CA VAL A 104 -0.26 -11.14 6.60
C VAL A 104 0.96 -10.23 6.66
N ALA A 105 1.03 -9.32 7.64
CA ALA A 105 2.20 -8.46 7.85
C ALA A 105 3.44 -9.31 8.16
N ARG A 106 3.35 -10.24 9.11
CA ARG A 106 4.42 -11.18 9.49
C ARG A 106 4.90 -12.01 8.30
N GLN A 107 3.98 -12.56 7.51
CA GLN A 107 4.34 -13.34 6.32
C GLN A 107 5.04 -12.46 5.28
N SER A 108 4.57 -11.22 5.09
CA SER A 108 5.19 -10.27 4.17
C SER A 108 6.60 -9.89 4.61
N GLU A 109 6.83 -9.68 5.91
CA GLU A 109 8.15 -9.42 6.48
C GLU A 109 9.11 -10.59 6.24
N ILE A 110 8.66 -11.82 6.48
CA ILE A 110 9.45 -13.04 6.26
C ILE A 110 9.83 -13.19 4.77
N GLU A 111 8.89 -12.99 3.86
CA GLU A 111 9.16 -13.07 2.42
C GLU A 111 10.10 -11.94 1.96
N CYS A 112 9.91 -10.72 2.45
CA CYS A 112 10.81 -9.60 2.17
C CYS A 112 12.23 -9.89 2.67
N GLU A 113 12.39 -10.40 3.89
CA GLU A 113 13.70 -10.76 4.44
C GLU A 113 14.37 -11.86 3.61
N LYS A 114 13.60 -12.88 3.22
CA LYS A 114 14.08 -13.95 2.35
C LYS A 114 14.57 -13.42 1.01
N ILE A 115 13.77 -12.58 0.33
CA ILE A 115 14.15 -11.94 -0.94
C ILE A 115 15.43 -11.12 -0.74
N ILE A 116 15.50 -10.29 0.31
CA ILE A 116 16.69 -9.48 0.59
C ILE A 116 17.93 -10.36 0.77
N ASN A 117 17.83 -11.46 1.51
CA ASN A 117 18.95 -12.36 1.74
C ASN A 117 19.37 -13.09 0.45
N GLU A 118 18.44 -13.61 -0.33
CA GLU A 118 18.72 -14.23 -1.63
C GLU A 118 19.39 -13.25 -2.60
N HIS A 119 18.91 -12.00 -2.66
CA HIS A 119 19.51 -10.96 -3.48
C HIS A 119 20.92 -10.57 -3.00
N LYS A 120 21.12 -10.43 -1.68
CA LYS A 120 22.46 -10.16 -1.11
C LYS A 120 23.45 -11.26 -1.48
N GLU A 121 23.06 -12.52 -1.33
CA GLU A 121 23.91 -13.65 -1.70
C GLU A 121 24.23 -13.68 -3.20
N ARG A 122 23.24 -13.41 -4.05
CA ARG A 122 23.43 -13.36 -5.51
C ARG A 122 24.36 -12.22 -5.91
N CYS A 123 24.18 -11.04 -5.34
CA CYS A 123 25.08 -9.90 -5.58
C CYS A 123 26.50 -10.21 -5.12
N ALA A 124 26.67 -10.80 -3.93
CA ALA A 124 27.99 -11.19 -3.43
C ALA A 124 28.69 -12.21 -4.36
N LYS A 125 27.95 -13.21 -4.87
CA LYS A 125 28.47 -14.17 -5.85
C LYS A 125 28.87 -13.48 -7.16
N LEU A 126 28.00 -12.63 -7.71
CA LEU A 126 28.29 -11.91 -8.95
C LEU A 126 29.50 -10.99 -8.82
N ILE A 127 29.62 -10.26 -7.71
CA ILE A 127 30.78 -9.40 -7.44
C ILE A 127 32.04 -10.27 -7.41
N LYS A 128 32.03 -11.36 -6.65
CA LYS A 128 33.17 -12.28 -6.55
C LYS A 128 33.61 -12.85 -7.91
N GLU A 129 32.64 -13.33 -8.70
CA GLU A 129 32.91 -13.87 -10.04
C GLU A 129 33.48 -12.80 -10.98
N ASN A 130 32.92 -11.58 -10.95
CA ASN A 130 33.45 -10.48 -11.76
C ASN A 130 34.86 -10.07 -11.30
N THR A 131 35.10 -9.94 -10.00
CA THR A 131 36.43 -9.60 -9.47
C THR A 131 37.46 -10.65 -9.88
N GLU A 132 37.17 -11.94 -9.71
CA GLU A 132 38.07 -13.02 -10.12
C GLU A 132 38.33 -13.02 -11.64
N ALA A 133 37.30 -12.74 -12.45
CA ALA A 133 37.44 -12.65 -13.89
C ALA A 133 38.29 -11.43 -14.31
N THR A 134 38.09 -10.28 -13.66
CA THR A 134 38.86 -9.06 -13.92
C THR A 134 40.32 -9.23 -13.49
N GLU A 135 40.58 -9.84 -12.33
CA GLU A 135 41.92 -10.15 -11.86
C GLU A 135 42.65 -11.08 -12.83
N LYS A 136 41.98 -12.12 -13.34
CA LYS A 136 42.54 -13.00 -14.38
C LYS A 136 42.88 -12.26 -15.66
N LYS A 137 42.01 -11.36 -16.13
CA LYS A 137 42.27 -10.52 -17.32
C LYS A 137 43.45 -9.58 -17.09
N ILE A 138 43.50 -8.92 -15.94
CA ILE A 138 44.61 -8.03 -15.56
C ILE A 138 45.93 -8.82 -15.51
N ALA A 139 45.93 -10.02 -14.92
CA ALA A 139 47.11 -10.88 -14.87
C ALA A 139 47.57 -11.31 -16.27
N ALA A 140 46.65 -11.68 -17.16
CA ALA A 140 46.97 -12.04 -18.54
C ALA A 140 47.59 -10.86 -19.31
N VAL A 141 46.97 -9.67 -19.23
CA VAL A 141 47.49 -8.46 -19.88
C VAL A 141 48.87 -8.08 -19.33
N LYS A 142 49.08 -8.19 -18.01
CA LYS A 142 50.39 -7.95 -17.40
C LYS A 142 51.46 -8.92 -17.91
N ALA A 143 51.14 -10.21 -18.01
CA ALA A 143 52.07 -11.21 -18.53
C ALA A 143 52.42 -10.97 -20.01
N GLU A 144 51.44 -10.58 -20.82
CA GLU A 144 51.67 -10.19 -22.22
C GLU A 144 52.53 -8.93 -22.32
N TYR A 145 52.27 -7.91 -21.50
CA TYR A 145 53.07 -6.69 -21.45
C TYR A 145 54.53 -6.98 -21.07
N GLU A 146 54.76 -7.81 -20.05
CA GLU A 146 56.10 -8.24 -19.64
C GLU A 146 56.84 -8.97 -20.78
N LEU A 147 56.15 -9.85 -21.50
CA LEU A 147 56.73 -10.55 -22.65
C LEU A 147 57.10 -9.60 -23.80
N GLN A 148 56.22 -8.65 -24.12
CA GLN A 148 56.48 -7.66 -25.17
C GLN A 148 57.60 -6.70 -24.76
N SER A 149 57.65 -6.31 -23.49
CA SER A 149 58.72 -5.47 -22.92
C SER A 149 60.08 -6.17 -23.02
N GLN A 150 60.15 -7.46 -22.69
CA GLN A 150 61.37 -8.27 -22.87
C GLN A 150 61.78 -8.37 -24.34
N ARG A 151 60.83 -8.67 -25.24
CA ARG A 151 61.10 -8.73 -26.69
C ARG A 151 61.63 -7.41 -27.24
N LEU A 152 61.06 -6.29 -26.80
CA LEU A 152 61.50 -4.95 -27.19
C LEU A 152 62.90 -4.66 -26.65
N ALA A 153 63.22 -5.08 -25.42
CA ALA A 153 64.56 -4.97 -24.86
C ALA A 153 65.59 -5.78 -25.66
N ASP A 154 65.24 -7.00 -26.09
CA ASP A 154 66.09 -7.84 -26.92
C ASP A 154 66.34 -7.21 -28.30
N VAL A 155 65.30 -6.73 -28.98
CA VAL A 155 65.43 -6.04 -30.27
C VAL A 155 66.27 -4.77 -30.14
N LYS A 156 66.07 -3.97 -29.09
CA LYS A 156 66.93 -2.80 -28.81
C LYS A 156 68.39 -3.20 -28.64
N ARG A 157 68.66 -4.33 -27.98
CA ARG A 157 70.02 -4.86 -27.81
C ARG A 157 70.62 -5.29 -29.16
N GLU A 158 69.86 -5.98 -29.99
CA GLU A 158 70.28 -6.39 -31.33
C GLU A 158 70.59 -5.18 -32.23
N VAL A 159 69.72 -4.16 -32.24
CA VAL A 159 69.94 -2.92 -32.99
C VAL A 159 71.20 -2.20 -32.49
N ALA A 160 71.41 -2.13 -31.18
CA ALA A 160 72.63 -1.54 -30.62
C ALA A 160 73.89 -2.32 -31.05
N GLN A 161 73.83 -3.65 -31.08
CA GLN A 161 74.93 -4.50 -31.55
C GLN A 161 75.20 -4.32 -33.05
N PHE A 162 74.14 -4.28 -33.87
CA PHE A 162 74.25 -4.02 -35.30
C PHE A 162 74.86 -2.64 -35.57
N LYS A 163 74.37 -1.59 -34.89
CA LYS A 163 74.92 -0.24 -34.97
C LYS A 163 76.41 -0.23 -34.62
N ALA A 164 76.81 -0.87 -33.52
CA ALA A 164 78.20 -0.96 -33.12
C ALA A 164 79.08 -1.69 -34.16
N ALA A 165 78.59 -2.81 -34.73
CA ALA A 165 79.29 -3.55 -35.77
C ALA A 165 79.43 -2.72 -37.06
N LEU A 166 78.38 -1.99 -37.44
CA LEU A 166 78.38 -1.10 -38.61
C LEU A 166 79.39 0.05 -38.41
N THR A 167 79.39 0.68 -37.24
CA THR A 167 80.38 1.71 -36.88
C THR A 167 81.80 1.16 -36.91
N GLN A 168 82.04 -0.09 -36.47
CA GLN A 168 83.35 -0.72 -36.59
C GLN A 168 83.78 -0.92 -38.05
N ILE A 169 82.87 -1.37 -38.93
CA ILE A 169 83.15 -1.52 -40.37
C ILE A 169 83.47 -0.16 -40.99
N PHE A 170 82.66 0.87 -40.72
CA PHE A 170 82.90 2.22 -41.24
C PHE A 170 84.22 2.80 -40.73
N ASN A 171 84.56 2.64 -39.45
CA ASN A 171 85.85 3.07 -38.92
C ASN A 171 87.02 2.33 -39.58
N LYS A 172 86.86 1.04 -39.89
CA LYS A 172 87.86 0.26 -40.60
C LYS A 172 88.03 0.72 -42.06
N GLN A 173 86.93 1.05 -42.74
CA GLN A 173 86.96 1.62 -44.09
C GLN A 173 87.61 3.01 -44.09
N LEU A 174 87.29 3.88 -43.13
CA LEU A 174 87.93 5.18 -42.96
C LEU A 174 89.44 5.06 -42.68
N ALA A 175 89.86 4.08 -41.88
CA ALA A 175 91.29 3.79 -41.66
C ALA A 175 92.00 3.36 -42.95
N LEU A 176 91.38 2.49 -43.76
CA LEU A 176 91.92 2.06 -45.05
C LEU A 176 91.99 3.20 -46.09
N VAL A 177 91.02 4.12 -46.10
CA VAL A 177 91.04 5.32 -46.95
C VAL A 177 92.17 6.26 -46.53
N ASN A 178 92.44 6.40 -45.24
CA ASN A 178 93.58 7.19 -44.73
C ASN A 178 94.95 6.51 -44.93
N GLU A 179 95.00 5.21 -45.26
CA GLU A 179 96.23 4.44 -45.55
C GLU A 179 96.57 4.37 -47.05
N LEU A 180 95.76 4.96 -47.95
CA LEU A 180 96.11 5.10 -49.37
C LEU A 180 97.11 6.26 -49.56
N PRO A 181 98.23 6.06 -50.29
CA PRO A 181 99.13 7.15 -50.63
C PRO A 181 98.46 8.04 -51.69
N ASP A 182 98.55 9.37 -51.52
CA ASP A 182 98.19 10.36 -52.54
C ASP A 182 99.08 10.17 -53.77
N GLU A 183 98.62 9.37 -54.74
CA GLU A 183 99.15 9.36 -56.10
C GLU A 183 98.11 9.96 -57.04
N ASN A 184 98.41 11.17 -57.51
CA ASN A 184 97.79 11.80 -58.66
C ASN A 184 98.00 10.93 -59.90
N GLU A 185 96.94 10.29 -60.40
CA GLU A 185 96.85 9.89 -61.81
C GLU A 185 95.55 10.40 -62.44
N GLU A 186 95.75 11.21 -63.47
CA GLU A 186 94.75 11.81 -64.34
C GLU A 186 94.13 10.70 -65.23
N LEU A 187 92.93 10.23 -64.86
CA LEU A 187 92.14 9.34 -65.71
C LEU A 187 90.94 10.09 -66.32
N VAL A 188 91.05 10.29 -67.63
CA VAL A 188 90.02 10.81 -68.54
C VAL A 188 88.75 9.95 -68.45
N VAL A 189 87.66 10.51 -67.91
CA VAL A 189 86.31 9.96 -68.06
C VAL A 189 85.56 10.78 -69.11
N ARG A 190 85.05 10.06 -70.11
CA ARG A 190 84.30 10.57 -71.26
C ARG A 190 83.04 11.32 -70.79
N ASN A 191 82.82 12.51 -71.34
CA ASN A 191 81.51 13.16 -71.34
C ASN A 191 80.49 12.25 -72.04
N ALA A 192 79.59 11.68 -71.24
CA ALA A 192 78.30 11.17 -71.70
C ALA A 192 77.27 11.55 -70.64
N GLU A 193 76.53 12.63 -70.90
CA GLU A 193 75.25 12.85 -70.25
C GLU A 193 74.31 11.69 -70.63
N PRO A 194 73.51 11.22 -69.67
CA PRO A 194 72.09 11.24 -69.93
C PRO A 194 71.37 12.07 -68.87
N GLU A 195 70.51 12.97 -69.37
CA GLU A 195 69.43 13.59 -68.63
C GLU A 195 68.65 12.57 -67.81
N VAL A 196 68.51 12.82 -66.52
CA VAL A 196 67.28 12.49 -65.80
C VAL A 196 66.77 13.78 -65.17
N VAL A 197 65.81 14.38 -65.87
CA VAL A 197 64.92 15.38 -65.31
C VAL A 197 64.02 14.69 -64.29
N ILE A 198 64.27 14.93 -62.99
CA ILE A 198 63.18 15.00 -62.01
C ILE A 198 63.31 16.35 -61.35
N ASN A 199 62.28 17.15 -61.60
CA ASN A 199 62.14 18.53 -61.18
C ASN A 199 62.04 18.65 -59.66
N GLY A 200 62.57 19.77 -59.15
CA GLY A 200 61.91 20.57 -58.13
C GLY A 200 62.06 20.12 -56.69
N ASP A 201 62.82 20.94 -55.97
CA ASP A 201 62.60 21.34 -54.59
C ASP A 201 63.03 20.37 -53.48
N ASP A 202 64.21 20.73 -52.98
CA ASP A 202 64.46 21.07 -51.58
C ASP A 202 64.45 19.98 -50.50
N ASP A 203 65.60 20.03 -49.82
CA ASP A 203 65.90 19.58 -48.47
C ASP A 203 66.08 18.08 -48.22
N VAL A 204 67.26 17.81 -47.69
CA VAL A 204 67.70 16.55 -47.12
C VAL A 204 67.44 16.63 -45.61
N PRO A 205 66.37 16.05 -45.07
CA PRO A 205 66.30 15.75 -43.65
C PRO A 205 66.04 14.24 -43.51
N PHE A 206 67.10 13.45 -43.34
CA PHE A 206 66.91 12.03 -43.01
C PHE A 206 67.81 11.52 -41.88
N LEU A 207 68.67 12.35 -41.30
CA LEU A 207 69.55 11.91 -40.21
C LEU A 207 69.33 12.63 -38.86
N GLU A 208 68.63 13.76 -38.83
CA GLU A 208 68.33 14.47 -37.57
C GLU A 208 67.01 13.96 -36.91
N GLU A 209 66.03 13.53 -37.71
CA GLU A 209 64.66 13.21 -37.25
C GLU A 209 64.59 11.89 -36.44
N MET A 210 65.53 10.97 -36.64
CA MET A 210 65.57 9.70 -35.89
C MET A 210 66.12 9.82 -34.45
N LEU A 211 66.74 10.95 -34.08
CA LEU A 211 67.23 11.18 -32.71
C LEU A 211 66.22 11.89 -31.81
N GLU A 212 65.32 12.70 -32.36
CA GLU A 212 64.27 13.40 -31.60
C GLU A 212 63.07 12.51 -31.28
N GLU A 213 62.76 11.51 -32.13
CA GLU A 213 61.62 10.61 -31.91
C GLU A 213 61.76 9.68 -30.68
N VAL A 214 62.98 9.52 -30.14
CA VAL A 214 63.24 8.69 -28.93
C VAL A 214 63.05 9.48 -27.62
N THR A 215 62.91 10.81 -27.67
CA THR A 215 62.72 11.63 -26.45
C THR A 215 61.29 12.08 -26.19
N GLU A 216 60.39 12.07 -27.19
CA GLU A 216 59.00 12.50 -26.99
C GLU A 216 58.02 11.35 -26.67
N GLU A 217 58.35 10.09 -26.98
CA GLU A 217 57.49 8.94 -26.67
C GLU A 217 57.60 8.45 -25.19
N ALA A 218 57.91 9.37 -24.27
CA ALA A 218 57.93 9.14 -22.82
C ALA A 218 56.84 9.91 -22.05
N VAL A 219 55.99 10.72 -22.70
CA VAL A 219 54.88 11.42 -22.01
C VAL A 219 53.63 11.46 -22.90
N ALA A 220 52.98 10.31 -23.07
CA ALA A 220 51.60 10.25 -23.53
C ALA A 220 50.84 9.23 -22.70
N THR A 221 50.62 9.56 -21.43
CA THR A 221 49.50 9.01 -20.66
C THR A 221 48.23 9.69 -21.16
N GLU A 222 47.62 9.15 -22.22
CA GLU A 222 46.22 9.46 -22.53
C GLU A 222 45.34 8.67 -21.55
N GLU A 223 44.68 9.40 -20.65
CA GLU A 223 43.55 8.89 -19.88
C GLU A 223 42.36 8.63 -20.84
N PRO A 224 41.61 7.52 -20.70
CA PRO A 224 40.35 7.40 -21.38
C PRO A 224 39.32 8.36 -20.77
N VAL A 225 38.75 9.23 -21.62
CA VAL A 225 37.53 9.97 -21.33
C VAL A 225 36.38 8.98 -21.11
N ILE A 226 35.84 8.97 -19.90
CA ILE A 226 34.60 8.27 -19.54
C ILE A 226 33.48 9.31 -19.60
N GLU A 227 32.53 9.15 -20.52
CA GLU A 227 31.24 9.85 -20.44
C GLU A 227 30.28 9.12 -19.48
N GLU A 228 29.78 9.93 -18.54
CA GLU A 228 28.58 9.82 -17.70
C GLU A 228 28.43 8.65 -16.70
N ALA A 229 28.81 8.94 -15.45
CA ALA A 229 28.03 8.55 -14.28
C ALA A 229 27.60 9.81 -13.51
N VAL A 230 26.29 10.02 -13.41
CA VAL A 230 25.66 11.04 -12.56
C VAL A 230 25.96 10.70 -11.10
N VAL A 231 26.70 11.57 -10.41
CA VAL A 231 26.83 11.57 -8.95
C VAL A 231 26.13 12.80 -8.41
N VAL A 232 25.01 12.56 -7.74
CA VAL A 232 24.31 13.51 -6.87
C VAL A 232 25.27 13.89 -5.74
N GLY A 233 25.72 15.15 -5.75
CA GLY A 233 26.50 15.73 -4.67
C GLY A 233 25.61 16.05 -3.48
N GLU A 234 25.99 15.54 -2.31
CA GLU A 234 25.59 16.07 -1.02
C GLU A 234 26.19 17.48 -0.85
N THR A 235 25.34 18.45 -0.56
CA THR A 235 25.69 19.72 0.08
C THR A 235 25.00 19.79 1.44
N PRO A 236 25.59 20.51 2.41
CA PRO A 236 25.29 20.36 3.83
C PRO A 236 23.93 20.97 4.17
N VAL A 237 23.20 20.29 5.06
CA VAL A 237 21.98 20.84 5.67
C VAL A 237 22.41 21.77 6.80
N ASP A 238 22.48 23.07 6.50
CA ASP A 238 22.43 24.12 7.51
C ASP A 238 21.02 24.18 8.11
N GLU A 239 20.99 24.21 9.44
CA GLU A 239 19.84 24.50 10.27
C GLU A 239 19.33 25.92 10.02
N GLU A 240 18.08 26.08 9.56
CA GLU A 240 17.21 27.16 10.06
C GLU A 240 15.73 26.86 9.78
N ALA A 241 14.95 26.79 10.86
CA ALA A 241 13.53 26.59 10.87
C ALA A 241 12.75 27.77 10.25
N PRO A 242 11.49 27.52 9.85
CA PRO A 242 10.45 28.31 10.51
C PRO A 242 9.35 27.40 11.05
N ALA A 243 9.30 27.31 12.37
CA ALA A 243 8.13 26.87 13.10
C ALA A 243 7.02 27.93 12.96
N LYS A 244 5.92 27.59 12.26
CA LYS A 244 4.57 28.17 12.43
C LYS A 244 3.58 27.48 11.49
N GLU A 245 2.93 26.41 11.97
CA GLU A 245 1.52 26.06 11.68
C GLU A 245 1.13 24.72 12.34
N ILE A 246 1.35 24.59 13.65
CA ILE A 246 0.71 23.53 14.44
C ILE A 246 0.22 24.13 15.75
N ALA A 247 -0.77 25.03 15.67
CA ALA A 247 -1.53 25.51 16.84
C ALA A 247 -2.76 26.33 16.43
N ALA A 248 -3.74 25.73 15.74
CA ALA A 248 -5.07 26.34 15.62
C ALA A 248 -6.14 25.33 15.12
N LEU A 249 -6.34 24.21 15.81
CA LEU A 249 -7.61 23.48 15.71
C LEU A 249 -8.02 22.98 17.10
N LYS A 250 -8.46 23.93 17.92
CA LYS A 250 -9.41 23.71 19.01
C LYS A 250 -10.55 24.70 18.79
N ASP A 251 -11.76 24.19 18.99
CA ASP A 251 -13.06 24.83 18.79
C ASP A 251 -13.47 25.11 17.36
N GLU A 252 -14.36 24.26 16.82
CA GLU A 252 -15.72 24.72 16.53
C GLU A 252 -16.65 23.52 16.33
N THR A 253 -17.51 23.31 17.32
CA THR A 253 -18.75 22.55 17.19
C THR A 253 -19.64 23.22 16.14
N VAL A 254 -19.73 22.64 14.94
CA VAL A 254 -20.84 22.94 14.01
C VAL A 254 -21.32 21.64 13.36
N PHE A 255 -22.20 20.94 14.08
CA PHE A 255 -23.23 20.14 13.45
C PHE A 255 -24.03 21.07 12.53
N SER A 256 -23.94 20.88 11.22
CA SER A 256 -24.92 21.41 10.28
C SER A 256 -25.61 20.24 9.58
N GLU A 257 -26.90 20.10 9.88
CA GLU A 257 -27.83 19.22 9.22
C GLU A 257 -27.96 19.59 7.73
N LYS A 258 -28.11 18.54 6.90
CA LYS A 258 -28.39 18.55 5.44
C LYS A 258 -27.18 18.72 4.51
N ARG A 259 -26.47 17.60 4.27
CA ARG A 259 -25.93 17.30 2.93
C ARG A 259 -26.77 16.19 2.31
N GLU A 260 -27.67 16.54 1.39
CA GLU A 260 -28.28 15.57 0.49
C GLU A 260 -27.24 15.15 -0.56
N VAL A 261 -26.79 13.90 -0.48
CA VAL A 261 -25.93 13.29 -1.51
C VAL A 261 -26.84 12.80 -2.64
N LYS A 262 -26.71 13.38 -3.84
CA LYS A 262 -27.44 12.94 -5.04
C LYS A 262 -26.76 11.71 -5.64
N PHE A 263 -27.40 10.55 -5.53
CA PHE A 263 -26.91 9.25 -6.03
C PHE A 263 -27.14 9.02 -7.54
N SER A 264 -27.67 9.99 -8.28
CA SER A 264 -28.02 9.84 -9.71
C SER A 264 -26.82 9.66 -10.65
N ASP A 265 -25.61 10.00 -10.20
CA ASP A 265 -24.40 9.95 -11.01
C ASP A 265 -23.53 8.70 -10.77
N LEU A 266 -23.93 7.83 -9.84
CA LEU A 266 -23.23 6.59 -9.52
C LEU A 266 -23.66 5.47 -10.47
N ARG A 267 -23.03 5.41 -11.65
CA ARG A 267 -23.19 4.27 -12.56
C ARG A 267 -22.38 3.08 -12.09
N PHE A 268 -22.99 2.16 -11.35
CA PHE A 268 -22.41 0.86 -11.05
C PHE A 268 -22.74 -0.17 -12.16
N GLY A 269 -21.71 -0.80 -12.71
CA GLY A 269 -21.76 -2.11 -13.39
C GLY A 269 -22.46 -2.18 -14.76
N LYS A 270 -21.69 -2.10 -15.85
CA LYS A 270 -22.10 -2.69 -17.14
C LYS A 270 -22.21 -4.21 -16.94
N ARG A 271 -23.43 -4.75 -17.08
CA ARG A 271 -23.65 -6.19 -17.28
C ARG A 271 -23.16 -6.55 -18.69
N ASN A 272 -22.14 -7.39 -18.77
CA ASN A 272 -22.00 -8.36 -19.85
C ASN A 272 -22.71 -9.64 -19.41
#